data_AF-A0A2Z6RZS9-F1
#
_entry.id   AF-A0A2Z6RZS9-F1
#
_cell.length_a   1.000
_cell.length_b   1.000
_cell.length_c   1.000
_cell.angle_alpha   90.00
_cell.angle_beta   90.00
_cell.angle_gamma   90.00
#
_symmetry.space_group_name_H-M   'P 1'
#
loop_
_entity.id
_entity.type
_entity.pdbx_description
1 polymer ?
#
loop_
_entity_poly.entity_id
_entity_poly.type
_entity_poly.pdbx_seq_one_letter_code
_entity_poly.pdbx_strand_id
1 'polypeptide(L)'
;MTYYFRGNILPSHLITRQVTLQQVVLRKSNPFQSSLSRSYTNSTIHLSSHKIPSKESTSPLSLNNKIGKGSVKQLPTAIFVKFVMAGVVSLVFVDLLYTGYQNRHNLRDVEKDADDKLVPRPKVVERLVKIFQPHKGQLHYHVICGDFGTGKTTLIKIALRKIGQVVDKNNKVTQDSGTGIIYVDVPVNPSFNSFGDAFIKALKSASSKENIFSTKNLNSSGTIEDKIIINDLLLRLGISLIFSHILYTLHIDYPKWKRAFYEFQRGAEVYKEKHGKPLVIVYDNVGRLLHKNPKLLDILQDNAKYNAYSHKYITVIVCSDNSVVRRMESRSTCFFEMKVMEIGDLSEEESINYLVDKRELKEEDAKRLYELVGGRIIDLKQAADKLLAGQKFEAIKQQILFDVKKKFRSAQLLPNDLHYEVGKRVISDLLKSKELDFFEFKKYFNKVEELNKLLESNIFAYHPEENTVSFKSQSIEYYARKNLDLFT
;
A
#
# COMPACT_ATOMS: atom_id res chain seq x y z
N MET A 1 43.98 30.72 19.52
CA MET A 1 43.81 29.75 20.62
C MET A 1 43.43 28.42 20.01
N THR A 2 44.19 27.38 20.30
CA THR A 2 44.16 26.11 19.55
C THR A 2 44.47 24.97 20.52
N TYR A 3 43.50 24.09 20.77
CA TYR A 3 43.71 22.87 21.55
C TYR A 3 43.59 21.65 20.63
N TYR A 4 44.75 21.09 20.29
CA TYR A 4 44.82 19.68 19.91
C TYR A 4 44.54 18.82 21.15
N PHE A 5 43.84 17.71 20.96
CA PHE A 5 44.16 16.49 21.72
C PHE A 5 44.17 15.28 20.79
N ARG A 6 45.12 14.38 21.06
CA ARG A 6 45.49 13.22 20.24
C ARG A 6 45.58 12.02 21.19
N GLY A 7 44.81 10.96 20.95
CA GLY A 7 44.77 9.84 21.88
C GLY A 7 44.00 8.64 21.36
N ASN A 8 44.63 7.82 20.51
CA ASN A 8 44.23 6.42 20.36
C ASN A 8 44.77 5.65 21.57
N ILE A 9 43.94 4.81 22.20
CA ILE A 9 44.35 3.58 22.89
C ILE A 9 43.13 2.65 22.94
N LEU A 10 43.30 1.43 22.41
CA LEU A 10 42.52 0.26 22.81
C LEU A 10 43.36 -0.50 23.84
N PRO A 11 42.70 -1.15 24.81
CA PRO A 11 43.03 -2.56 24.99
C PRO A 11 41.79 -3.47 25.03
N SER A 12 42.03 -4.70 24.61
CA SER A 12 41.15 -5.85 24.74
C SER A 12 40.73 -6.16 26.18
N HIS A 13 39.54 -6.76 26.34
CA HIS A 13 39.43 -7.94 27.21
C HIS A 13 38.42 -8.96 26.65
N LEU A 14 38.93 -10.13 26.29
CA LEU A 14 38.12 -11.35 26.11
C LEU A 14 37.83 -11.93 27.50
N ILE A 15 36.59 -12.30 27.78
CA ILE A 15 36.22 -13.20 28.89
C ILE A 15 35.32 -14.30 28.35
N THR A 16 35.92 -15.46 28.09
CA THR A 16 35.21 -16.73 27.89
C THR A 16 34.56 -17.17 29.20
N ARG A 17 33.32 -17.67 29.15
CA ARG A 17 32.70 -18.35 30.30
C ARG A 17 31.89 -19.59 29.89
N GLN A 18 32.61 -20.66 29.55
CA GLN A 18 32.08 -22.02 29.66
C GLN A 18 32.06 -22.41 31.15
N VAL A 19 30.88 -22.69 31.71
CA VAL A 19 30.71 -23.52 32.91
C VAL A 19 29.49 -24.42 32.69
N THR A 20 29.79 -25.66 32.31
CA THR A 20 29.10 -26.94 32.58
C THR A 20 27.64 -26.98 33.07
N LEU A 21 26.89 -27.91 32.47
CA LEU A 21 25.71 -28.51 33.10
C LEU A 21 26.07 -29.23 34.41
N GLN A 22 25.17 -29.18 35.39
CA GLN A 22 25.02 -30.23 36.39
C GLN A 22 23.57 -30.70 36.45
N GLN A 23 23.38 -32.01 36.57
CA GLN A 23 22.08 -32.64 36.79
C GLN A 23 21.76 -32.64 38.29
N VAL A 24 20.53 -32.31 38.68
CA VAL A 24 20.01 -32.57 40.03
C VAL A 24 18.66 -33.28 39.91
N VAL A 25 18.44 -34.26 40.79
CA VAL A 25 17.40 -35.29 40.70
C VAL A 25 16.01 -34.77 41.13
N LEU A 26 14.95 -35.32 40.52
CA LEU A 26 13.57 -35.03 40.87
C LEU A 26 13.25 -35.35 42.34
N ARG A 27 12.50 -34.46 43.02
CA ARG A 27 11.55 -34.86 44.07
C ARG A 27 10.20 -34.15 43.91
N LYS A 28 9.14 -34.89 44.22
CA LYS A 28 7.75 -34.64 43.79
C LYS A 28 7.10 -33.45 44.50
N SER A 29 6.43 -32.59 43.74
CA SER A 29 5.12 -32.04 44.10
C SER A 29 4.30 -31.79 42.82
N ASN A 30 2.98 -31.99 42.90
CA ASN A 30 2.03 -31.99 41.78
C ASN A 30 0.60 -32.01 42.36
N PRO A 31 -0.45 -31.59 41.62
CA PRO A 31 -0.49 -30.60 40.55
C PRO A 31 -1.60 -29.53 40.81
N PHE A 32 -1.76 -28.55 39.91
CA PHE A 32 -3.04 -27.87 39.74
C PHE A 32 -3.42 -27.80 38.26
N GLN A 33 -4.53 -28.46 37.93
CA GLN A 33 -5.23 -28.37 36.64
C GLN A 33 -5.98 -27.03 36.59
N SER A 34 -6.10 -26.28 35.48
CA SER A 34 -6.42 -26.63 34.09
C SER A 34 -7.88 -27.06 33.86
N SER A 35 -8.54 -26.36 32.93
CA SER A 35 -9.96 -26.47 32.53
C SER A 35 -11.02 -26.13 33.59
N LEU A 36 -11.86 -25.13 33.28
CA LEU A 36 -13.26 -25.09 33.71
C LEU A 36 -14.12 -24.42 32.63
N SER A 37 -14.70 -25.24 31.75
CA SER A 37 -15.84 -24.86 30.92
C SER A 37 -17.10 -25.47 31.53
N ARG A 38 -18.04 -24.67 32.03
CA ARG A 38 -19.42 -25.15 32.22
C ARG A 38 -20.44 -24.02 32.26
N SER A 39 -21.49 -24.18 31.46
CA SER A 39 -22.71 -23.39 31.51
C SER A 39 -23.50 -23.71 32.78
N TYR A 40 -24.31 -22.77 33.25
CA TYR A 40 -25.46 -23.05 34.10
C TYR A 40 -26.69 -22.25 33.66
N THR A 41 -27.87 -22.80 33.92
CA THR A 41 -29.17 -22.33 33.45
C THR A 41 -30.00 -21.73 34.57
N ASN A 42 -30.81 -20.72 34.21
CA ASN A 42 -32.10 -20.34 34.80
C ASN A 42 -32.18 -20.03 36.32
N SER A 43 -32.66 -18.83 36.62
CA SER A 43 -33.53 -18.58 37.78
C SER A 43 -34.70 -17.66 37.35
N THR A 44 -35.77 -17.64 38.15
CA THR A 44 -37.11 -17.13 37.78
C THR A 44 -37.69 -16.31 38.95
N ILE A 45 -38.61 -15.35 38.67
CA ILE A 45 -39.66 -14.72 39.52
C ILE A 45 -39.84 -13.24 39.04
N HIS A 46 -41.01 -12.80 38.51
CA HIS A 46 -42.27 -12.36 39.18
C HIS A 46 -42.10 -11.08 40.04
N LEU A 47 -43.00 -10.07 40.10
CA LEU A 47 -44.26 -9.72 39.39
C LEU A 47 -43.95 -8.67 38.27
N SER A 48 -44.82 -7.85 37.64
CA SER A 48 -46.28 -7.56 37.54
C SER A 48 -46.49 -6.90 36.15
N SER A 49 -47.63 -6.73 35.46
CA SER A 49 -49.08 -7.02 35.54
C SER A 49 -49.93 -5.76 35.23
N HIS A 50 -50.38 -5.60 33.97
CA HIS A 50 -51.67 -4.93 33.70
C HIS A 50 -52.38 -5.49 32.45
N LYS A 51 -53.67 -5.76 32.67
CA LYS A 51 -54.78 -6.28 31.84
C LYS A 51 -54.77 -5.89 30.34
N ILE A 52 -54.99 -6.79 29.36
CA ILE A 52 -56.21 -7.60 29.01
C ILE A 52 -57.26 -6.72 28.27
N PRO A 53 -57.92 -7.17 27.16
CA PRO A 53 -58.31 -8.56 26.86
C PRO A 53 -57.96 -9.17 25.49
N SER A 54 -58.20 -10.48 25.40
CA SER A 54 -58.06 -11.35 24.22
C SER A 54 -59.33 -12.19 23.99
N LYS A 55 -59.65 -12.50 22.73
CA LYS A 55 -60.57 -13.55 22.25
C LYS A 55 -60.11 -13.94 20.82
N GLU A 56 -60.18 -15.19 20.34
CA GLU A 56 -60.63 -16.44 20.97
C GLU A 56 -60.04 -17.67 20.24
N SER A 57 -59.97 -18.82 20.93
CA SER A 57 -59.74 -20.16 20.37
C SER A 57 -60.33 -21.18 21.36
N THR A 58 -60.88 -22.35 21.01
CA THR A 58 -60.39 -23.35 20.04
C THR A 58 -61.48 -24.30 19.50
N SER A 59 -61.39 -24.70 18.22
CA SER A 59 -61.68 -26.07 17.69
C SER A 59 -63.15 -26.61 17.79
N PRO A 60 -63.51 -27.84 17.31
CA PRO A 60 -62.71 -28.85 16.59
C PRO A 60 -63.34 -29.57 15.36
N LEU A 61 -62.48 -30.39 14.69
CA LEU A 61 -62.74 -31.71 14.07
C LEU A 61 -63.35 -31.89 12.64
N SER A 62 -62.79 -32.91 11.96
CA SER A 62 -63.14 -33.49 10.64
C SER A 62 -62.84 -32.59 9.42
N LEU A 63 -62.40 -33.10 8.25
CA LEU A 63 -62.74 -34.35 7.56
C LEU A 63 -61.53 -35.09 6.94
N ASN A 64 -61.73 -36.34 6.49
CA ASN A 64 -60.73 -37.17 5.80
C ASN A 64 -60.79 -37.08 4.26
N ASN A 65 -59.67 -37.43 3.62
CA ASN A 65 -59.54 -37.99 2.26
C ASN A 65 -60.09 -37.24 1.02
N LYS A 66 -59.17 -36.74 0.19
CA LYS A 66 -59.09 -37.17 -1.23
C LYS A 66 -57.70 -37.00 -1.84
N ILE A 67 -57.07 -38.11 -2.23
CA ILE A 67 -55.76 -38.11 -2.92
C ILE A 67 -55.99 -37.96 -4.43
N GLY A 68 -55.60 -36.82 -4.99
CA GLY A 68 -55.50 -36.62 -6.44
C GLY A 68 -54.10 -36.96 -6.95
N LYS A 69 -53.95 -38.03 -7.73
CA LYS A 69 -52.67 -38.38 -8.38
C LYS A 69 -52.39 -37.48 -9.59
N GLY A 70 -51.87 -36.28 -9.35
CA GLY A 70 -51.31 -35.42 -10.39
C GLY A 70 -49.91 -35.88 -10.79
N SER A 71 -49.72 -36.34 -12.03
CA SER A 71 -48.42 -36.78 -12.54
C SER A 71 -47.56 -35.58 -12.96
N VAL A 72 -46.62 -35.19 -12.08
CA VAL A 72 -45.57 -34.22 -12.43
C VAL A 72 -44.68 -34.84 -13.51
N LYS A 73 -44.87 -34.40 -14.76
CA LYS A 73 -43.96 -34.73 -15.86
C LYS A 73 -42.59 -34.14 -15.56
N GLN A 74 -41.65 -34.98 -15.13
CA GLN A 74 -40.25 -34.58 -15.00
C GLN A 74 -39.75 -34.11 -16.38
N LEU A 75 -39.13 -32.93 -16.44
CA LEU A 75 -38.34 -32.57 -17.63
C LEU A 75 -37.21 -33.60 -17.76
N PRO A 76 -36.90 -34.09 -18.98
CA PRO A 76 -35.76 -34.96 -19.21
C PRO A 76 -34.49 -34.36 -18.58
N THR A 77 -33.75 -35.14 -17.79
CA THR A 77 -32.61 -34.66 -16.99
C THR A 77 -31.57 -33.93 -17.83
N ALA A 78 -31.39 -34.34 -19.10
CA ALA A 78 -30.52 -33.69 -20.07
C ALA A 78 -30.92 -32.23 -20.40
N ILE A 79 -32.19 -31.85 -20.29
CA ILE A 79 -32.65 -30.47 -20.48
C ILE A 79 -32.31 -29.63 -19.25
N PHE A 80 -32.55 -30.16 -18.04
CA PHE A 80 -32.22 -29.46 -16.79
C PHE A 80 -30.69 -29.22 -16.67
N VAL A 81 -29.88 -30.23 -16.99
CA VAL A 81 -28.41 -30.08 -17.05
C VAL A 81 -27.99 -29.03 -18.09
N LYS A 82 -28.62 -28.98 -19.27
CA LYS A 82 -28.34 -27.94 -20.27
C LYS A 82 -28.66 -26.53 -19.76
N PHE A 83 -29.76 -26.32 -19.04
CA PHE A 83 -30.07 -25.02 -18.43
C PHE A 83 -29.08 -24.63 -17.33
N VAL A 84 -28.67 -25.56 -16.47
CA VAL A 84 -27.64 -25.29 -15.44
C VAL A 84 -26.30 -24.92 -16.10
N MET A 85 -25.86 -25.67 -17.11
CA MET A 85 -24.62 -25.36 -17.83
C MET A 85 -24.71 -24.02 -18.57
N ALA A 86 -25.84 -23.69 -19.20
CA ALA A 86 -26.05 -22.39 -19.84
C ALA A 86 -26.03 -21.23 -18.84
N GLY A 87 -26.60 -21.41 -17.63
CA GLY A 87 -26.54 -20.44 -16.54
C GLY A 87 -25.11 -20.18 -16.05
N VAL A 88 -24.32 -21.24 -15.84
CA VAL A 88 -22.91 -21.13 -15.45
C VAL A 88 -22.07 -20.44 -16.53
N VAL A 89 -22.26 -20.79 -17.80
CA VAL A 89 -21.59 -20.10 -18.92
C VAL A 89 -21.99 -18.62 -18.97
N SER A 90 -23.27 -18.30 -18.75
CA SER A 90 -23.75 -16.91 -18.74
C SER A 90 -23.09 -16.07 -17.64
N LEU A 91 -22.95 -16.63 -16.42
CA LEU A 91 -22.26 -15.96 -15.31
C LEU A 91 -20.78 -15.71 -15.61
N VAL A 92 -20.08 -16.71 -16.16
CA VAL A 92 -18.66 -16.56 -16.56
C VAL A 92 -18.51 -15.50 -17.67
N PHE A 93 -19.44 -15.41 -18.62
CA PHE A 93 -19.43 -14.34 -19.62
C PHE A 93 -19.72 -12.96 -19.01
N VAL A 94 -20.59 -12.84 -18.01
CA VAL A 94 -20.83 -11.57 -17.29
C VAL A 94 -19.58 -11.13 -16.54
N ASP A 95 -18.89 -12.02 -15.81
CA ASP A 95 -17.61 -11.67 -15.14
C ASP A 95 -16.49 -11.35 -16.14
N LEU A 96 -16.43 -12.04 -17.28
CA LEU A 96 -15.45 -11.76 -18.33
C LEU A 96 -15.73 -10.42 -19.02
N LEU A 97 -17.00 -10.05 -19.22
CA LEU A 97 -17.42 -8.75 -19.74
C LEU A 97 -17.23 -7.63 -18.71
N TYR A 98 -17.50 -7.87 -17.42
CA TYR A 98 -17.27 -6.91 -16.35
C TYR A 98 -15.78 -6.63 -16.14
N THR A 99 -14.96 -7.68 -16.11
CA THR A 99 -13.49 -7.57 -16.09
C THR A 99 -12.99 -6.90 -17.37
N GLY A 100 -13.53 -7.27 -18.54
CA GLY A 100 -13.21 -6.63 -19.83
C GLY A 100 -13.63 -5.16 -19.92
N TYR A 101 -14.72 -4.77 -19.26
CA TYR A 101 -15.20 -3.39 -19.16
C TYR A 101 -14.30 -2.54 -18.26
N GLN A 102 -13.96 -3.01 -17.05
CA GLN A 102 -12.96 -2.34 -16.21
C GLN A 102 -11.61 -2.25 -16.93
N ASN A 103 -11.18 -3.31 -17.62
CA ASN A 103 -9.92 -3.31 -18.35
C ASN A 103 -9.96 -2.37 -19.58
N ARG A 104 -11.11 -2.20 -20.24
CA ARG A 104 -11.27 -1.22 -21.35
C ARG A 104 -11.23 0.23 -20.87
N HIS A 105 -11.71 0.54 -19.67
CA HIS A 105 -11.49 1.86 -19.07
C HIS A 105 -10.02 2.04 -18.66
N ASN A 106 -9.46 1.09 -17.90
CA ASN A 106 -8.07 1.13 -17.44
C ASN A 106 -7.01 1.10 -18.57
N LEU A 107 -7.37 0.71 -19.80
CA LEU A 107 -6.48 0.74 -20.98
C LEU A 107 -6.74 1.93 -21.93
N ARG A 108 -7.86 2.65 -21.80
CA ARG A 108 -8.12 3.85 -22.62
C ARG A 108 -7.51 5.12 -22.02
N ASP A 109 -7.32 5.16 -20.71
CA ASP A 109 -6.71 6.29 -20.00
C ASP A 109 -5.16 6.18 -19.90
N VAL A 110 -4.53 5.27 -20.66
CA VAL A 110 -3.09 4.94 -20.51
C VAL A 110 -2.25 5.26 -21.76
N GLU A 111 -2.87 5.52 -22.92
CA GLU A 111 -2.16 5.81 -24.17
C GLU A 111 -2.78 7.01 -24.90
N LYS A 112 -2.11 8.17 -24.82
CA LYS A 112 -2.55 9.54 -25.20
C LYS A 112 -3.29 10.37 -24.14
N ASP A 113 -2.88 10.28 -22.88
CA ASP A 113 -2.86 11.52 -22.07
C ASP A 113 -1.67 12.35 -22.61
N ALA A 114 -1.95 13.51 -23.21
CA ALA A 114 -0.94 14.36 -23.81
C ALA A 114 -0.08 15.05 -22.73
N ASP A 115 1.23 15.16 -22.96
CA ASP A 115 2.14 15.83 -22.02
C ASP A 115 1.72 17.29 -21.74
N ASP A 116 0.96 17.88 -22.66
CA ASP A 116 0.31 19.20 -22.57
C ASP A 116 -0.48 19.44 -21.27
N LYS A 117 -1.05 18.40 -20.65
CA LYS A 117 -1.89 18.51 -19.43
C LYS A 117 -1.11 18.34 -18.11
N LEU A 118 0.20 18.13 -18.16
CA LEU A 118 1.03 17.93 -16.98
C LEU A 118 1.34 19.25 -16.26
N VAL A 119 1.26 19.24 -14.93
CA VAL A 119 1.71 20.36 -14.09
C VAL A 119 3.22 20.23 -13.86
N PRO A 120 4.04 21.23 -14.23
CA PRO A 120 5.49 21.14 -14.11
C PRO A 120 5.93 21.33 -12.65
N ARG A 121 6.38 20.25 -12.00
CA ARG A 121 6.95 20.30 -10.63
C ARG A 121 8.48 20.06 -10.64
N PRO A 122 9.30 20.97 -11.20
CA PRO A 122 10.71 20.71 -11.51
C PRO A 122 11.55 20.33 -10.29
N LYS A 123 11.32 20.98 -9.12
CA LYS A 123 12.01 20.68 -7.86
C LYS A 123 11.75 19.24 -7.38
N VAL A 124 10.52 18.75 -7.54
CA VAL A 124 10.13 17.37 -7.17
C VAL A 124 10.75 16.37 -8.14
N VAL A 125 10.72 16.65 -9.45
CA VAL A 125 11.37 15.81 -10.46
C VAL A 125 12.88 15.74 -10.25
N GLU A 126 13.53 16.83 -9.83
CA GLU A 126 14.96 16.84 -9.53
C GLU A 126 15.32 15.98 -8.30
N ARG A 127 14.53 16.05 -7.22
CA ARG A 127 14.65 15.13 -6.07
C ARG A 127 14.52 13.67 -6.51
N LEU A 128 13.52 13.36 -7.34
CA LEU A 128 13.31 12.01 -7.88
C LEU A 128 14.49 11.53 -8.76
N VAL A 129 15.04 12.39 -9.62
CA VAL A 129 16.22 12.05 -10.43
C VAL A 129 17.42 11.73 -9.56
N LYS A 130 17.65 12.47 -8.47
CA LYS A 130 18.72 12.20 -7.49
C LYS A 130 18.53 10.86 -6.76
N ILE A 131 17.28 10.43 -6.50
CA ILE A 131 16.97 9.10 -5.93
C ILE A 131 17.25 7.99 -6.95
N PHE A 132 16.91 8.20 -8.22
CA PHE A 132 17.06 7.21 -9.29
C PHE A 132 18.45 7.16 -9.94
N GLN A 133 19.37 8.06 -9.57
CA GLN A 133 20.77 8.07 -10.01
C GLN A 133 21.73 7.88 -8.81
N PRO A 134 21.73 6.68 -8.18
CA PRO A 134 22.41 6.44 -6.92
C PRO A 134 23.93 6.42 -7.04
N HIS A 135 24.59 6.75 -5.94
CA HIS A 135 26.06 6.80 -5.84
C HIS A 135 26.61 5.44 -5.37
N LYS A 136 27.88 5.13 -5.66
CA LYS A 136 28.51 3.82 -5.41
C LYS A 136 28.44 3.31 -3.95
N GLY A 137 28.36 4.23 -2.98
CA GLY A 137 28.34 3.95 -1.54
C GLY A 137 27.08 4.41 -0.81
N GLN A 138 25.92 4.35 -1.45
CA GLN A 138 24.65 4.78 -0.85
C GLN A 138 24.05 3.70 0.07
N LEU A 139 23.93 4.03 1.37
CA LEU A 139 23.64 3.09 2.47
C LEU A 139 22.17 3.08 2.93
N HIS A 140 21.21 3.44 2.07
CA HIS A 140 19.81 3.64 2.47
C HIS A 140 18.81 3.28 1.37
N TYR A 141 17.60 2.90 1.78
CA TYR A 141 16.44 2.75 0.90
C TYR A 141 15.52 3.97 0.99
N HIS A 142 14.77 4.22 -0.08
CA HIS A 142 13.88 5.37 -0.18
C HIS A 142 12.41 4.96 -0.06
N VAL A 143 11.60 5.83 0.53
CA VAL A 143 10.14 5.71 0.58
C VAL A 143 9.53 7.01 0.05
N ILE A 144 8.88 6.93 -1.11
CA ILE A 144 8.14 8.05 -1.72
C ILE A 144 6.67 7.95 -1.29
N CYS A 145 6.22 8.90 -0.48
CA CYS A 145 4.88 8.92 0.13
C CYS A 145 4.10 10.20 -0.21
N GLY A 146 3.00 10.45 0.50
CA GLY A 146 2.03 11.51 0.22
C GLY A 146 0.73 10.96 -0.38
N ASP A 147 -0.32 11.75 -0.41
CA ASP A 147 -1.69 11.26 -0.55
C ASP A 147 -2.07 10.72 -1.93
N PHE A 148 -3.12 9.88 -1.97
CA PHE A 148 -3.71 9.45 -3.24
C PHE A 148 -4.15 10.67 -4.07
N GLY A 149 -3.77 10.68 -5.35
CA GLY A 149 -4.10 11.77 -6.26
C GLY A 149 -3.14 12.96 -6.26
N THR A 150 -1.98 12.93 -5.58
CA THR A 150 -0.94 13.98 -5.66
C THR A 150 -0.01 13.89 -6.90
N GLY A 151 -0.25 12.93 -7.80
CA GLY A 151 0.50 12.80 -9.06
C GLY A 151 1.82 12.00 -8.99
N LYS A 152 2.14 11.35 -7.87
CA LYS A 152 3.39 10.58 -7.64
C LYS A 152 3.85 9.70 -8.81
N THR A 153 3.03 8.74 -9.23
CA THR A 153 3.35 7.82 -10.34
C THR A 153 3.65 8.57 -11.64
N THR A 154 2.99 9.71 -11.88
CA THR A 154 3.22 10.57 -13.05
C THR A 154 4.56 11.31 -12.94
N LEU A 155 4.86 11.91 -11.79
CA LEU A 155 6.14 12.59 -11.53
C LEU A 155 7.33 11.61 -11.58
N ILE A 156 7.15 10.38 -11.09
CA ILE A 156 8.12 9.30 -11.23
C ILE A 156 8.31 8.94 -12.71
N LYS A 157 7.24 8.73 -13.49
CA LYS A 157 7.34 8.48 -14.95
C LYS A 157 8.08 9.62 -15.68
N ILE A 158 7.84 10.89 -15.31
CA ILE A 158 8.56 12.06 -15.85
C ILE A 158 10.05 11.99 -15.50
N ALA A 159 10.40 11.72 -14.25
CA ALA A 159 11.80 11.57 -13.83
C ALA A 159 12.51 10.41 -14.56
N LEU A 160 11.85 9.27 -14.71
CA LEU A 160 12.37 8.11 -15.45
C LEU A 160 12.54 8.40 -16.95
N ARG A 161 11.60 9.11 -17.59
CA ARG A 161 11.76 9.62 -18.96
C ARG A 161 12.97 10.54 -19.08
N LYS A 162 13.14 11.49 -18.14
CA LYS A 162 14.27 12.44 -18.11
C LYS A 162 15.63 11.74 -17.94
N ILE A 163 15.69 10.61 -17.23
CA ILE A 163 16.92 9.79 -17.10
C ILE A 163 17.21 9.00 -18.38
N GLY A 164 16.19 8.52 -19.09
CA GLY A 164 16.34 7.81 -20.36
C GLY A 164 16.57 8.71 -21.58
N GLN A 165 16.53 10.03 -21.41
CA GLN A 165 16.80 11.03 -22.44
C GLN A 165 18.12 11.74 -22.11
N VAL A 166 19.25 11.11 -22.44
CA VAL A 166 20.57 11.73 -22.26
C VAL A 166 20.83 12.63 -23.45
N VAL A 167 21.01 13.91 -23.19
CA VAL A 167 21.37 14.91 -24.20
C VAL A 167 22.89 14.89 -24.37
N ASP A 168 23.37 14.71 -25.60
CA ASP A 168 24.81 14.73 -25.89
C ASP A 168 25.39 16.15 -25.85
N LYS A 169 26.72 16.27 -25.99
CA LYS A 169 27.43 17.57 -25.96
C LYS A 169 27.03 18.51 -27.10
N ASN A 170 26.30 18.03 -28.11
CA ASN A 170 25.82 18.77 -29.27
C ASN A 170 24.30 19.04 -29.19
N ASN A 171 23.72 18.91 -27.99
CA ASN A 171 22.29 19.10 -27.70
C ASN A 171 21.36 18.08 -28.38
N LYS A 172 21.90 16.94 -28.84
CA LYS A 172 21.13 15.87 -29.51
C LYS A 172 20.65 14.86 -28.48
N VAL A 173 19.34 14.55 -28.47
CA VAL A 173 18.78 13.52 -27.58
C VAL A 173 19.26 12.14 -28.04
N THR A 174 20.09 11.50 -27.22
CA THR A 174 20.47 10.10 -27.35
C THR A 174 19.68 9.26 -26.33
N GLN A 175 19.14 8.13 -26.78
CA GLN A 175 18.60 7.13 -25.86
C GLN A 175 19.79 6.35 -25.31
N ASP A 176 20.31 6.76 -24.16
CA ASP A 176 21.44 6.07 -23.54
C ASP A 176 21.04 4.66 -23.09
N SER A 177 21.95 3.72 -23.33
CA SER A 177 21.72 2.30 -23.12
C SER A 177 21.76 1.97 -21.63
N GLY A 178 20.60 1.61 -21.08
CA GLY A 178 20.53 1.00 -19.75
C GLY A 178 20.35 2.00 -18.61
N THR A 179 19.10 2.41 -18.38
CA THR A 179 18.74 3.30 -17.27
C THR A 179 18.95 2.69 -15.89
N GLY A 180 19.27 1.40 -15.76
CA GLY A 180 19.59 0.76 -14.47
C GLY A 180 18.47 0.74 -13.45
N ILE A 181 17.22 0.87 -13.89
CA ILE A 181 16.04 1.01 -13.03
C ILE A 181 14.99 -0.03 -13.44
N ILE A 182 14.57 -0.85 -12.48
CA ILE A 182 13.45 -1.80 -12.64
C ILE A 182 12.21 -1.21 -11.96
N TYR A 183 11.07 -1.25 -12.67
CA TYR A 183 9.80 -0.71 -12.18
C TYR A 183 8.77 -1.82 -12.01
N VAL A 184 8.36 -2.08 -10.77
CA VAL A 184 7.40 -3.13 -10.39
C VAL A 184 6.14 -2.46 -9.84
N ASP A 185 5.05 -2.44 -10.61
CA ASP A 185 3.73 -2.08 -10.09
C ASP A 185 3.15 -3.25 -9.30
N VAL A 186 2.86 -3.05 -8.01
CA VAL A 186 2.24 -4.06 -7.15
C VAL A 186 0.78 -4.27 -7.57
N PRO A 187 0.33 -5.48 -7.97
CA PRO A 187 -1.01 -5.67 -8.51
C PRO A 187 -2.13 -5.40 -7.49
N VAL A 188 -3.33 -5.08 -7.98
CA VAL A 188 -4.51 -4.68 -7.16
C VAL A 188 -4.91 -5.72 -6.10
N ASN A 189 -4.68 -7.01 -6.37
CA ASN A 189 -4.89 -8.13 -5.43
C ASN A 189 -3.58 -8.90 -5.21
N PRO A 190 -2.63 -8.38 -4.40
CA PRO A 190 -1.23 -8.82 -4.42
C PRO A 190 -0.96 -10.06 -3.56
N SER A 191 -1.37 -11.22 -4.11
CA SER A 191 -0.85 -12.52 -3.68
C SER A 191 0.63 -12.68 -4.03
N PHE A 192 1.36 -13.56 -3.33
CA PHE A 192 2.76 -13.88 -3.64
C PHE A 192 2.98 -14.33 -5.10
N ASN A 193 1.99 -14.96 -5.73
CA ASN A 193 2.08 -15.39 -7.13
C ASN A 193 1.88 -14.22 -8.10
N SER A 194 0.83 -13.42 -7.92
CA SER A 194 0.54 -12.26 -8.79
C SER A 194 1.62 -11.16 -8.68
N PHE A 195 2.16 -10.92 -7.49
CA PHE A 195 3.34 -10.07 -7.31
C PHE A 195 4.57 -10.65 -8.02
N GLY A 196 4.77 -11.98 -7.94
CA GLY A 196 5.82 -12.67 -8.69
C GLY A 196 5.69 -12.49 -10.21
N ASP A 197 4.48 -12.62 -10.75
CA ASP A 197 4.21 -12.38 -12.17
C ASP A 197 4.46 -10.91 -12.59
N ALA A 198 4.07 -9.95 -11.76
CA ALA A 198 4.37 -8.52 -11.98
C ALA A 198 5.89 -8.23 -11.96
N PHE A 199 6.62 -8.83 -11.03
CA PHE A 199 8.08 -8.71 -10.92
C PHE A 199 8.79 -9.38 -12.12
N ILE A 200 8.37 -10.59 -12.52
CA ILE A 200 8.88 -11.27 -13.73
C ILE A 200 8.65 -10.42 -14.99
N LYS A 201 7.49 -9.77 -15.11
CA LYS A 201 7.20 -8.85 -16.22
C LYS A 201 8.16 -7.66 -16.22
N ALA A 202 8.42 -7.05 -15.06
CA ALA A 202 9.35 -5.94 -14.91
C ALA A 202 10.80 -6.34 -15.29
N LEU A 203 11.28 -7.50 -14.82
CA LEU A 203 12.61 -8.02 -15.15
C LEU A 203 12.80 -8.22 -16.65
N LYS A 204 11.83 -8.86 -17.33
CA LYS A 204 11.89 -9.06 -18.79
C LYS A 204 11.93 -7.73 -19.56
N SER A 205 11.21 -6.73 -19.07
CA SER A 205 11.16 -5.37 -19.65
C SER A 205 12.45 -4.57 -19.42
N ALA A 206 13.33 -5.05 -18.52
CA ALA A 206 14.69 -4.56 -18.32
C ALA A 206 15.74 -5.39 -19.09
N SER A 207 15.61 -6.72 -19.11
CA SER A 207 16.50 -7.61 -19.91
C SER A 207 16.55 -7.21 -21.37
N SER A 208 15.41 -6.85 -21.98
CA SER A 208 15.34 -6.41 -23.38
C SER A 208 16.06 -5.10 -23.70
N LYS A 209 16.63 -4.41 -22.69
CA LYS A 209 17.43 -3.19 -22.84
C LYS A 209 18.91 -3.38 -22.55
N GLU A 210 19.30 -4.40 -21.78
CA GLU A 210 20.68 -4.52 -21.26
C GLU A 210 21.25 -5.96 -21.17
N ASN A 211 20.47 -7.01 -21.47
CA ASN A 211 20.87 -8.43 -21.32
C ASN A 211 21.31 -8.87 -19.90
N ILE A 212 20.92 -8.14 -18.84
CA ILE A 212 21.38 -8.38 -17.46
C ILE A 212 20.79 -9.65 -16.80
N PHE A 213 19.49 -9.94 -16.99
CA PHE A 213 18.79 -11.01 -16.26
C PHE A 213 18.47 -12.19 -17.19
N SER A 214 18.70 -13.42 -16.72
CA SER A 214 18.45 -14.65 -17.49
C SER A 214 16.95 -14.91 -17.63
N THR A 215 16.38 -14.61 -18.80
CA THR A 215 14.94 -14.78 -19.03
C THR A 215 14.50 -16.23 -19.18
N LYS A 216 15.43 -17.16 -19.47
CA LYS A 216 15.20 -18.62 -19.52
C LYS A 216 14.49 -19.13 -18.26
N ASN A 217 14.99 -18.70 -17.09
CA ASN A 217 14.68 -19.33 -15.80
C ASN A 217 13.49 -18.69 -15.08
N LEU A 218 13.03 -17.52 -15.55
CA LEU A 218 11.91 -16.79 -14.98
C LEU A 218 10.54 -17.40 -15.31
N ASN A 219 10.45 -18.22 -16.36
CA ASN A 219 9.21 -18.86 -16.82
C ASN A 219 9.15 -20.36 -16.54
N SER A 220 10.27 -21.02 -16.36
CA SER A 220 10.33 -22.48 -16.21
C SER A 220 10.02 -22.91 -14.78
N SER A 221 9.23 -23.99 -14.67
CA SER A 221 9.14 -24.81 -13.45
C SER A 221 10.37 -25.71 -13.36
N GLY A 222 11.55 -25.12 -13.12
CA GLY A 222 12.82 -25.83 -12.92
C GLY A 222 13.35 -26.52 -14.19
N THR A 223 13.91 -25.74 -15.12
CA THR A 223 14.57 -26.25 -16.33
C THR A 223 15.78 -27.11 -15.98
N ILE A 224 16.17 -28.03 -16.88
CA ILE A 224 17.24 -29.01 -16.61
C ILE A 224 18.60 -28.32 -16.38
N GLU A 225 18.86 -27.19 -17.07
CA GLU A 225 20.07 -26.38 -16.89
C GLU A 225 20.21 -25.87 -15.43
N ASP A 226 19.11 -25.49 -14.78
CA ASP A 226 19.11 -25.01 -13.38
C ASP A 226 19.55 -26.09 -12.39
N LYS A 227 19.17 -27.35 -12.67
CA LYS A 227 19.50 -28.52 -11.84
C LYS A 227 21.00 -28.82 -11.86
N ILE A 228 21.68 -28.51 -12.96
CA ILE A 228 23.13 -28.72 -13.12
C ILE A 228 23.91 -27.67 -12.30
N ILE A 229 23.54 -26.39 -12.42
CA ILE A 229 24.24 -25.28 -11.74
C ILE A 229 24.14 -25.41 -10.21
N ILE A 230 22.97 -25.77 -9.68
CA ILE A 230 22.79 -25.97 -8.24
C ILE A 230 23.61 -27.17 -7.73
N ASN A 231 23.71 -28.25 -8.52
CA ASN A 231 24.45 -29.45 -8.10
C ASN A 231 25.97 -29.20 -8.03
N ASP A 232 26.54 -28.46 -8.99
CA ASP A 232 27.95 -28.04 -8.94
C ASP A 232 28.24 -27.14 -7.72
N LEU A 233 27.33 -26.21 -7.39
CA LEU A 233 27.46 -25.36 -6.21
C LEU A 233 27.42 -26.15 -4.89
N LEU A 234 26.53 -27.14 -4.77
CA LEU A 234 26.40 -27.99 -3.58
C LEU A 234 27.60 -28.94 -3.41
N LEU A 235 28.14 -29.48 -4.51
CA LEU A 235 29.36 -30.28 -4.51
C LEU A 235 30.58 -29.47 -4.02
N ARG A 236 30.75 -28.23 -4.51
CA ARG A 236 31.82 -27.31 -4.05
C ARG A 236 31.72 -26.95 -2.57
N LEU A 237 30.52 -27.01 -1.98
CA LEU A 237 30.27 -26.73 -0.57
C LEU A 237 30.36 -27.97 0.34
N GLY A 238 30.71 -29.15 -0.21
CA GLY A 238 30.89 -30.39 0.58
C GLY A 238 29.60 -30.93 1.20
N ILE A 239 28.43 -30.47 0.74
CA ILE A 239 27.13 -30.90 1.29
C ILE A 239 26.84 -32.32 0.81
N SER A 240 26.68 -33.24 1.77
CA SER A 240 26.51 -34.68 1.49
C SER A 240 25.47 -34.97 0.41
N LEU A 241 25.80 -35.91 -0.48
CA LEU A 241 24.91 -36.42 -1.54
C LEU A 241 23.55 -36.87 -0.99
N ILE A 242 23.49 -37.36 0.25
CA ILE A 242 22.23 -37.74 0.91
C ILE A 242 21.37 -36.51 1.23
N PHE A 243 21.99 -35.42 1.70
CA PHE A 243 21.29 -34.16 1.97
C PHE A 243 20.86 -33.45 0.68
N SER A 244 21.70 -33.53 -0.36
CA SER A 244 21.32 -33.13 -1.72
C SER A 244 20.12 -33.94 -2.21
N HIS A 245 20.12 -35.28 -2.05
CA HIS A 245 19.02 -36.14 -2.49
C HIS A 245 17.71 -35.89 -1.73
N ILE A 246 17.77 -35.55 -0.43
CA ILE A 246 16.60 -35.13 0.36
C ILE A 246 16.05 -33.78 -0.15
N LEU A 247 16.92 -32.82 -0.47
CA LEU A 247 16.51 -31.53 -1.03
C LEU A 247 16.03 -31.64 -2.50
N TYR A 248 16.49 -32.66 -3.22
CA TYR A 248 16.15 -32.99 -4.61
C TYR A 248 14.82 -33.74 -4.74
N THR A 249 14.48 -34.59 -3.76
CA THR A 249 13.17 -35.27 -3.67
C THR A 249 12.08 -34.39 -3.06
N LEU A 250 12.44 -33.42 -2.21
CA LEU A 250 11.56 -32.32 -1.82
C LEU A 250 11.38 -31.34 -3.00
N HIS A 251 10.28 -31.52 -3.74
CA HIS A 251 9.86 -30.70 -4.88
C HIS A 251 9.46 -29.26 -4.46
N ILE A 252 10.42 -28.47 -3.95
CA ILE A 252 10.21 -27.07 -3.55
C ILE A 252 10.16 -26.20 -4.83
N ASP A 253 8.98 -26.10 -5.44
CA ASP A 253 8.69 -25.08 -6.44
C ASP A 253 8.78 -23.70 -5.78
N TYR A 254 9.93 -23.05 -5.88
CA TYR A 254 10.17 -21.75 -5.26
C TYR A 254 9.14 -20.75 -5.79
N PRO A 255 8.30 -20.13 -4.92
CA PRO A 255 7.26 -19.18 -5.35
C PRO A 255 7.82 -18.14 -6.33
N LYS A 256 7.06 -17.81 -7.38
CA LYS A 256 7.52 -16.98 -8.52
C LYS A 256 8.34 -15.75 -8.11
N TRP A 257 7.89 -15.03 -7.07
CA TRP A 257 8.58 -13.86 -6.54
C TRP A 257 9.99 -14.13 -5.99
N LYS A 258 10.26 -15.31 -5.42
CA LYS A 258 11.61 -15.71 -4.95
C LYS A 258 12.56 -15.93 -6.12
N ARG A 259 12.10 -16.62 -7.18
CA ARG A 259 12.86 -16.78 -8.44
C ARG A 259 13.19 -15.43 -9.07
N ALA A 260 12.19 -14.55 -9.18
CA ALA A 260 12.36 -13.19 -9.67
C ALA A 260 13.37 -12.39 -8.84
N PHE A 261 13.23 -12.41 -7.51
CA PHE A 261 14.11 -11.67 -6.61
C PHE A 261 15.56 -12.20 -6.62
N TYR A 262 15.76 -13.51 -6.75
CA TYR A 262 17.10 -14.10 -6.89
C TYR A 262 17.80 -13.69 -8.19
N GLU A 263 17.13 -13.79 -9.33
CA GLU A 263 17.69 -13.33 -10.61
C GLU A 263 17.90 -11.81 -10.62
N PHE A 264 17.01 -11.04 -9.98
CA PHE A 264 17.22 -9.61 -9.74
C PHE A 264 18.49 -9.32 -8.94
N GLN A 265 18.74 -10.03 -7.84
CA GLN A 265 19.93 -9.85 -7.01
C GLN A 265 21.23 -10.13 -7.81
N ARG A 266 21.27 -11.22 -8.58
CA ARG A 266 22.41 -11.56 -9.45
C ARG A 266 22.63 -10.49 -10.52
N GLY A 267 21.57 -10.04 -11.18
CA GLY A 267 21.65 -8.99 -12.19
C GLY A 267 22.08 -7.63 -11.62
N ALA A 268 21.69 -7.32 -10.38
CA ALA A 268 22.13 -6.11 -9.67
C ALA A 268 23.63 -6.11 -9.39
N GLU A 269 24.21 -7.26 -9.02
CA GLU A 269 25.66 -7.43 -8.81
C GLU A 269 26.41 -7.20 -10.13
N VAL A 270 26.03 -7.91 -11.20
CA VAL A 270 26.63 -7.76 -12.54
C VAL A 270 26.51 -6.32 -13.07
N TYR A 271 25.36 -5.67 -12.87
CA TYR A 271 25.18 -4.26 -13.24
C TYR A 271 26.11 -3.34 -12.44
N LYS A 272 26.22 -3.54 -11.12
CA LYS A 272 27.06 -2.72 -10.24
C LYS A 272 28.55 -2.86 -10.56
N GLU A 273 29.00 -4.07 -10.92
CA GLU A 273 30.37 -4.31 -11.38
C GLU A 273 30.64 -3.62 -12.73
N LYS A 274 29.76 -3.81 -13.72
CA LYS A 274 29.88 -3.24 -15.07
C LYS A 274 29.81 -1.72 -15.11
N HIS A 275 28.91 -1.11 -14.33
CA HIS A 275 28.59 0.32 -14.41
C HIS A 275 29.08 1.14 -13.20
N GLY A 276 29.70 0.51 -12.20
CA GLY A 276 30.27 1.16 -11.02
C GLY A 276 29.28 1.78 -10.01
N LYS A 277 27.97 1.71 -10.30
CA LYS A 277 26.85 2.27 -9.53
C LYS A 277 25.78 1.19 -9.29
N PRO A 278 25.09 1.15 -8.13
CA PRO A 278 24.09 0.12 -7.86
C PRO A 278 22.88 0.24 -8.79
N LEU A 279 22.24 -0.91 -9.07
CA LEU A 279 20.96 -0.98 -9.78
C LEU A 279 19.83 -0.42 -8.90
N VAL A 280 18.77 0.14 -9.46
CA VAL A 280 17.59 0.62 -8.71
C VAL A 280 16.39 -0.28 -8.94
N ILE A 281 15.61 -0.55 -7.89
CA ILE A 281 14.28 -1.17 -8.01
C ILE A 281 13.21 -0.30 -7.35
N VAL A 282 12.18 0.03 -8.12
CA VAL A 282 11.02 0.82 -7.68
C VAL A 282 9.83 -0.11 -7.54
N TYR A 283 9.26 -0.21 -6.34
CA TYR A 283 7.99 -0.87 -6.08
C TYR A 283 6.89 0.20 -5.99
N ASP A 284 6.02 0.31 -7.01
CA ASP A 284 4.89 1.25 -7.01
C ASP A 284 3.62 0.62 -6.41
N ASN A 285 2.72 1.47 -5.90
CA ASN A 285 1.44 1.11 -5.29
C ASN A 285 1.55 0.12 -4.11
N VAL A 286 2.63 0.18 -3.34
CA VAL A 286 2.95 -0.76 -2.24
C VAL A 286 1.88 -0.78 -1.14
N GLY A 287 1.10 0.29 -0.97
CA GLY A 287 -0.07 0.31 -0.07
C GLY A 287 -1.13 -0.77 -0.36
N ARG A 288 -1.19 -1.29 -1.60
CA ARG A 288 -2.04 -2.44 -1.97
C ARG A 288 -1.72 -3.70 -1.13
N LEU A 289 -0.49 -3.82 -0.59
CA LEU A 289 -0.07 -4.93 0.27
C LEU A 289 -0.58 -4.81 1.71
N LEU A 290 -0.77 -3.61 2.26
CA LEU A 290 -0.92 -3.42 3.72
C LEU A 290 -2.09 -4.23 4.30
N HIS A 291 -3.26 -4.16 3.68
CA HIS A 291 -4.46 -4.87 4.15
C HIS A 291 -4.62 -6.26 3.53
N LYS A 292 -3.99 -6.54 2.38
CA LYS A 292 -4.21 -7.78 1.59
C LYS A 292 -3.10 -8.83 1.78
N ASN A 293 -1.87 -8.41 2.03
CA ASN A 293 -0.70 -9.26 2.21
C ASN A 293 0.43 -8.51 2.98
N PRO A 294 0.21 -8.11 4.25
CA PRO A 294 1.21 -7.41 5.03
C PRO A 294 2.50 -8.22 5.22
N LYS A 295 2.44 -9.54 5.16
CA LYS A 295 3.64 -10.41 5.21
C LYS A 295 4.58 -10.17 4.01
N LEU A 296 4.05 -9.87 2.83
CA LEU A 296 4.87 -9.51 1.67
C LEU A 296 5.40 -8.06 1.78
N LEU A 297 4.62 -7.13 2.33
CA LEU A 297 5.10 -5.77 2.65
C LEU A 297 6.31 -5.81 3.59
N ASP A 298 6.19 -6.60 4.66
CA ASP A 298 7.23 -6.83 5.65
C ASP A 298 8.50 -7.43 5.02
N ILE A 299 8.36 -8.46 4.17
CA ILE A 299 9.47 -9.07 3.42
C ILE A 299 10.17 -8.06 2.49
N LEU A 300 9.42 -7.18 1.81
CA LEU A 300 10.02 -6.15 0.96
C LEU A 300 10.81 -5.12 1.77
N GLN A 301 10.33 -4.74 2.96
CA GLN A 301 11.06 -3.84 3.86
C GLN A 301 12.34 -4.51 4.40
N ASP A 302 12.27 -5.77 4.84
CA ASP A 302 13.41 -6.46 5.42
C ASP A 302 14.50 -6.75 4.38
N ASN A 303 14.10 -7.05 3.14
CA ASN A 303 15.01 -7.10 1.98
C ASN A 303 15.63 -5.72 1.66
N ALA A 304 14.89 -4.62 1.83
CA ALA A 304 15.40 -3.27 1.59
C ALA A 304 16.47 -2.87 2.62
N LYS A 305 16.26 -3.18 3.91
CA LYS A 305 17.25 -3.03 4.98
C LYS A 305 18.50 -3.86 4.71
N TYR A 306 18.36 -5.18 4.50
CA TYR A 306 19.50 -6.06 4.24
C TYR A 306 20.33 -5.63 3.00
N ASN A 307 19.66 -5.10 1.97
CA ASN A 307 20.34 -4.52 0.83
C ASN A 307 20.97 -3.14 1.12
N ALA A 308 20.39 -2.30 1.98
CA ALA A 308 21.03 -1.06 2.43
C ALA A 308 22.41 -1.34 3.08
N TYR A 309 22.56 -2.46 3.79
CA TYR A 309 23.86 -2.95 4.32
C TYR A 309 24.78 -3.64 3.31
N SER A 310 24.25 -4.33 2.30
CA SER A 310 25.08 -5.07 1.31
C SER A 310 25.31 -4.32 -0.01
N HIS A 311 24.66 -3.17 -0.19
CA HIS A 311 24.83 -2.19 -1.25
C HIS A 311 24.68 -2.73 -2.68
N LYS A 312 23.96 -3.83 -2.91
CA LYS A 312 23.89 -4.51 -4.22
C LYS A 312 23.05 -3.71 -5.22
N TYR A 313 21.89 -3.26 -4.76
CA TYR A 313 20.96 -2.38 -5.47
C TYR A 313 20.55 -1.20 -4.55
N ILE A 314 19.56 -0.41 -4.95
CA ILE A 314 18.83 0.55 -4.11
C ILE A 314 17.34 0.27 -4.25
N THR A 315 16.63 0.17 -3.13
CA THR A 315 15.18 0.02 -3.11
C THR A 315 14.52 1.39 -3.02
N VAL A 316 13.48 1.60 -3.84
CA VAL A 316 12.53 2.70 -3.72
C VAL A 316 11.14 2.11 -3.56
N ILE A 317 10.46 2.46 -2.47
CA ILE A 317 9.08 2.06 -2.16
C ILE A 317 8.17 3.25 -2.44
N VAL A 318 7.05 3.07 -3.14
CA VAL A 318 6.06 4.13 -3.36
C VAL A 318 4.71 3.74 -2.76
N CYS A 319 4.19 4.58 -1.87
CA CYS A 319 2.87 4.39 -1.25
C CYS A 319 2.02 5.66 -1.37
N SER A 320 0.69 5.49 -1.47
CA SER A 320 -0.29 6.59 -1.41
C SER A 320 -1.03 6.67 -0.07
N ASP A 321 -0.48 5.98 0.94
CA ASP A 321 -1.02 5.91 2.29
C ASP A 321 0.16 5.88 3.27
N ASN A 322 0.16 6.85 4.18
CA ASN A 322 1.24 7.07 5.12
C ASN A 322 1.16 6.07 6.31
N SER A 323 0.08 5.29 6.44
CA SER A 323 0.00 4.12 7.31
C SER A 323 1.05 3.04 6.97
N VAL A 324 1.45 2.94 5.69
CA VAL A 324 2.55 2.08 5.22
C VAL A 324 3.88 2.52 5.84
N VAL A 325 4.13 3.84 5.86
CA VAL A 325 5.35 4.42 6.43
C VAL A 325 5.38 4.18 7.95
N ARG A 326 4.26 4.44 8.64
CA ARG A 326 4.10 4.17 10.08
C ARG A 326 4.28 2.70 10.45
N ARG A 327 3.87 1.75 9.59
CA ARG A 327 4.18 0.32 9.75
C ARG A 327 5.67 0.03 9.57
N MET A 328 6.32 0.66 8.59
CA MET A 328 7.75 0.49 8.36
C MET A 328 8.60 1.06 9.51
N GLU A 329 8.22 2.22 10.04
CA GLU A 329 8.83 2.87 11.20
C GLU A 329 8.74 2.00 12.45
N SER A 330 7.54 1.55 12.81
CA SER A 330 7.33 0.66 13.97
C SER A 330 7.98 -0.73 13.82
N ARG A 331 8.41 -1.10 12.59
CA ARG A 331 9.23 -2.28 12.28
C ARG A 331 10.74 -2.00 12.12
N SER A 332 11.23 -0.77 12.35
CA SER A 332 12.64 -0.43 12.14
C SER A 332 13.31 0.08 13.41
N THR A 333 14.17 -0.74 14.01
CA THR A 333 15.11 -0.31 15.06
C THR A 333 16.17 0.66 14.51
N CYS A 334 16.44 0.60 13.21
CA CYS A 334 17.31 1.53 12.49
C CYS A 334 16.47 2.37 11.52
N PHE A 335 16.02 3.55 11.96
CA PHE A 335 15.32 4.52 11.09
C PHE A 335 16.27 5.17 10.08
N PHE A 336 17.57 5.30 10.41
CA PHE A 336 18.57 5.99 9.59
C PHE A 336 18.76 5.43 8.16
N GLU A 337 18.45 4.15 7.95
CA GLU A 337 18.45 3.48 6.63
C GLU A 337 17.28 3.87 5.73
N MET A 338 16.23 4.49 6.27
CA MET A 338 15.04 4.89 5.53
C MET A 338 15.10 6.38 5.22
N LYS A 339 15.03 6.75 3.95
CA LYS A 339 14.86 8.14 3.50
C LYS A 339 13.48 8.35 2.92
N VAL A 340 12.68 9.15 3.63
CA VAL A 340 11.35 9.54 3.19
C VAL A 340 11.45 10.70 2.20
N MET A 341 10.61 10.67 1.18
CA MET A 341 10.31 11.80 0.31
C MET A 341 8.80 11.92 0.14
N GLU A 342 8.20 12.97 0.69
CA GLU A 342 6.79 13.24 0.54
C GLU A 342 6.50 14.04 -0.73
N ILE A 343 5.45 13.65 -1.44
CA ILE A 343 4.90 14.39 -2.58
C ILE A 343 3.47 14.77 -2.20
N GLY A 344 3.37 15.90 -1.52
CA GLY A 344 2.11 16.55 -1.17
C GLY A 344 1.38 17.15 -2.37
N ASP A 345 0.30 17.86 -2.06
CA ASP A 345 -0.54 18.58 -3.02
C ASP A 345 0.23 19.69 -3.76
N LEU A 346 -0.39 20.29 -4.77
CA LEU A 346 0.13 21.45 -5.49
C LEU A 346 0.14 22.71 -4.61
N SER A 347 1.07 23.64 -4.85
CA SER A 347 0.98 25.00 -4.31
C SER A 347 -0.23 25.75 -4.89
N GLU A 348 -0.59 26.90 -4.31
CA GLU A 348 -1.61 27.79 -4.87
C GLU A 348 -1.27 28.18 -6.32
N GLU A 349 -0.05 28.64 -6.57
CA GLU A 349 0.48 28.96 -7.91
C GLU A 349 0.42 27.76 -8.87
N GLU A 350 0.91 26.58 -8.46
CA GLU A 350 0.83 25.35 -9.27
C GLU A 350 -0.64 24.96 -9.59
N SER A 351 -1.57 25.30 -8.69
CA SER A 351 -3.01 24.98 -8.82
C SER A 351 -3.76 25.97 -9.71
N ILE A 352 -3.54 27.28 -9.53
CA ILE A 352 -4.18 28.31 -10.35
C ILE A 352 -3.67 28.22 -11.78
N ASN A 353 -2.37 28.06 -12.00
CA ASN A 353 -1.82 27.90 -13.34
C ASN A 353 -2.33 26.60 -14.01
N TYR A 354 -2.54 25.52 -13.26
CA TYR A 354 -3.24 24.34 -13.79
C TYR A 354 -4.70 24.64 -14.19
N LEU A 355 -5.46 25.31 -13.33
CA LEU A 355 -6.88 25.59 -13.55
C LEU A 355 -7.12 26.62 -14.68
N VAL A 356 -6.21 27.57 -14.88
CA VAL A 356 -6.27 28.54 -15.98
C VAL A 356 -5.66 27.94 -17.25
N ASP A 357 -4.35 27.66 -17.28
CA ASP A 357 -3.63 27.33 -18.51
C ASP A 357 -3.95 25.94 -19.09
N LYS A 358 -4.30 24.97 -18.22
CA LYS A 358 -4.49 23.55 -18.62
C LYS A 358 -5.95 23.10 -18.61
N ARG A 359 -6.84 23.96 -18.12
CA ARG A 359 -8.25 23.68 -17.86
C ARG A 359 -9.21 24.79 -18.31
N GLU A 360 -8.67 25.88 -18.84
CA GLU A 360 -9.39 26.97 -19.50
C GLU A 360 -10.47 27.63 -18.61
N LEU A 361 -10.26 27.62 -17.28
CA LEU A 361 -11.13 28.33 -16.34
C LEU A 361 -10.72 29.80 -16.21
N LYS A 362 -11.70 30.63 -15.86
CA LYS A 362 -11.45 31.98 -15.36
C LYS A 362 -10.67 31.92 -14.05
N GLU A 363 -9.72 32.83 -13.88
CA GLU A 363 -8.91 32.97 -12.67
C GLU A 363 -9.77 33.11 -11.39
N GLU A 364 -10.93 33.78 -11.51
CA GLU A 364 -11.92 33.98 -10.45
C GLU A 364 -12.49 32.64 -9.95
N ASP A 365 -12.94 31.77 -10.87
CA ASP A 365 -13.45 30.44 -10.52
C ASP A 365 -12.32 29.48 -10.16
N ALA A 366 -11.12 29.65 -10.72
CA ALA A 366 -9.93 28.90 -10.32
C ALA A 366 -9.57 29.13 -8.84
N LYS A 367 -9.55 30.39 -8.39
CA LYS A 367 -9.32 30.75 -6.98
C LYS A 367 -10.39 30.17 -6.06
N ARG A 368 -11.67 30.32 -6.42
CA ARG A 368 -12.81 29.76 -5.66
C ARG A 368 -12.78 28.23 -5.58
N LEU A 369 -12.29 27.55 -6.61
CA LEU A 369 -12.06 26.10 -6.57
C LEU A 369 -10.89 25.74 -5.65
N TYR A 370 -9.75 26.45 -5.75
CA TYR A 370 -8.60 26.22 -4.87
C TYR A 370 -8.93 26.43 -3.38
N GLU A 371 -9.66 27.49 -3.02
CA GLU A 371 -10.15 27.71 -1.64
C GLU A 371 -10.99 26.54 -1.09
N LEU A 372 -11.70 25.83 -1.98
CA LEU A 372 -12.65 24.77 -1.64
C LEU A 372 -12.03 23.37 -1.59
N VAL A 373 -11.10 23.04 -2.51
CA VAL A 373 -10.49 21.69 -2.61
C VAL A 373 -8.98 21.64 -2.38
N GLY A 374 -8.29 22.78 -2.43
CA GLY A 374 -6.85 22.89 -2.26
C GLY A 374 -6.07 22.34 -3.45
N GLY A 375 -4.76 22.14 -3.26
CA GLY A 375 -3.85 21.74 -4.34
C GLY A 375 -3.98 20.30 -4.84
N ARG A 376 -5.00 19.54 -4.43
CA ARG A 376 -5.09 18.12 -4.75
C ARG A 376 -5.49 17.93 -6.20
N ILE A 377 -4.52 17.61 -7.07
CA ILE A 377 -4.69 17.61 -8.53
C ILE A 377 -5.86 16.72 -9.01
N ILE A 378 -6.17 15.61 -8.34
CA ILE A 378 -7.38 14.83 -8.68
C ILE A 378 -8.70 15.51 -8.28
N ASP A 379 -8.75 16.22 -7.15
CA ASP A 379 -9.94 16.92 -6.67
C ASP A 379 -10.16 18.22 -7.44
N LEU A 380 -9.07 18.96 -7.73
CA LEU A 380 -9.03 20.09 -8.67
C LEU A 380 -9.59 19.67 -10.03
N LYS A 381 -9.10 18.56 -10.60
CA LYS A 381 -9.60 18.01 -11.88
C LYS A 381 -11.10 17.72 -11.78
N GLN A 382 -11.57 17.01 -10.76
CA GLN A 382 -12.99 16.65 -10.61
C GLN A 382 -13.91 17.87 -10.43
N ALA A 383 -13.47 18.89 -9.69
CA ALA A 383 -14.28 20.09 -9.49
C ALA A 383 -14.30 20.96 -10.77
N ALA A 384 -13.18 21.06 -11.49
CA ALA A 384 -13.10 21.71 -12.79
C ALA A 384 -13.91 20.96 -13.87
N ASP A 385 -13.90 19.63 -13.90
CA ASP A 385 -14.71 18.81 -14.82
C ASP A 385 -16.22 19.13 -14.65
N LYS A 386 -16.68 19.26 -13.40
CA LYS A 386 -18.08 19.62 -13.09
C LYS A 386 -18.43 21.05 -13.48
N LEU A 387 -17.55 22.01 -13.24
CA LEU A 387 -17.80 23.42 -13.54
C LEU A 387 -17.82 23.67 -15.07
N LEU A 388 -16.92 23.05 -15.83
CA LEU A 388 -16.95 23.04 -17.30
C LEU A 388 -18.20 22.34 -17.86
N ALA A 389 -18.73 21.32 -17.19
CA ALA A 389 -20.01 20.70 -17.52
C ALA A 389 -21.24 21.57 -17.15
N GLY A 390 -21.05 22.84 -16.79
CA GLY A 390 -22.12 23.80 -16.50
C GLY A 390 -22.72 23.68 -15.10
N GLN A 391 -22.16 22.86 -14.21
CA GLN A 391 -22.66 22.76 -12.83
C GLN A 391 -22.29 24.00 -12.03
N LYS A 392 -23.30 24.68 -11.44
CA LYS A 392 -23.11 25.87 -10.61
C LYS A 392 -22.19 25.56 -9.42
N PHE A 393 -21.21 26.44 -9.17
CA PHE A 393 -20.22 26.31 -8.09
C PHE A 393 -20.83 25.94 -6.72
N GLU A 394 -21.92 26.59 -6.31
CA GLU A 394 -22.57 26.31 -5.03
C GLU A 394 -23.12 24.87 -4.91
N ALA A 395 -23.53 24.24 -6.01
CA ALA A 395 -23.94 22.83 -6.02
C ALA A 395 -22.74 21.87 -5.92
N ILE A 396 -21.62 22.21 -6.58
CA ILE A 396 -20.34 21.48 -6.47
C ILE A 396 -19.84 21.52 -5.01
N LYS A 397 -19.86 22.72 -4.41
CA LYS A 397 -19.52 23.00 -3.01
C LYS A 397 -20.41 22.26 -2.02
N GLN A 398 -21.73 22.28 -2.21
CA GLN A 398 -22.66 21.50 -1.37
C GLN A 398 -22.38 20.00 -1.45
N GLN A 399 -22.08 19.44 -2.63
CA GLN A 399 -21.72 18.03 -2.78
C GLN A 399 -20.43 17.69 -2.01
N ILE A 400 -19.37 18.49 -2.19
CA ILE A 400 -18.08 18.28 -1.52
C ILE A 400 -18.23 18.36 0.01
N LEU A 401 -18.95 19.35 0.53
CA LEU A 401 -19.19 19.50 1.97
C LEU A 401 -20.08 18.38 2.53
N PHE A 402 -21.01 17.83 1.75
CA PHE A 402 -21.79 16.65 2.14
C PHE A 402 -20.92 15.39 2.24
N ASP A 403 -20.02 15.16 1.28
CA ASP A 403 -19.10 14.02 1.31
C ASP A 403 -18.03 14.17 2.41
N VAL A 404 -17.56 15.39 2.70
CA VAL A 404 -16.75 15.66 3.90
C VAL A 404 -17.55 15.36 5.19
N LYS A 405 -18.82 15.79 5.29
CA LYS A 405 -19.67 15.50 6.45
C LYS A 405 -19.90 14.00 6.67
N LYS A 406 -19.87 13.18 5.60
CA LYS A 406 -19.85 11.71 5.72
C LYS A 406 -18.54 11.21 6.36
N LYS A 407 -17.38 11.72 5.94
CA LYS A 407 -16.08 11.37 6.56
C LYS A 407 -16.09 11.64 8.06
N PHE A 408 -16.57 12.81 8.51
CA PHE A 408 -16.67 13.15 9.94
C PHE A 408 -17.57 12.17 10.72
N ARG A 409 -18.68 11.72 10.15
CA ARG A 409 -19.54 10.67 10.73
C ARG A 409 -18.84 9.31 10.80
N SER A 410 -18.18 8.89 9.73
CA SER A 410 -17.41 7.63 9.71
C SER A 410 -16.22 7.66 10.68
N ALA A 411 -15.63 8.84 10.91
CA ALA A 411 -14.57 9.06 11.89
C ALA A 411 -15.06 9.12 13.34
N GLN A 412 -16.38 9.17 13.58
CA GLN A 412 -17.00 9.36 14.90
C GLN A 412 -16.58 10.69 15.55
N LEU A 413 -16.68 11.79 14.78
CA LEU A 413 -16.23 13.15 15.13
C LEU A 413 -17.35 14.21 15.13
N LEU A 414 -18.63 13.84 15.22
CA LEU A 414 -19.74 14.77 15.47
C LEU A 414 -20.21 14.72 16.94
N PRO A 415 -20.97 15.72 17.44
CA PRO A 415 -21.42 15.73 18.82
C PRO A 415 -22.12 14.43 19.25
N ASN A 416 -21.74 13.92 20.43
CA ASN A 416 -22.10 12.62 21.00
C ASN A 416 -21.44 11.38 20.36
N ASP A 417 -20.60 11.51 19.33
CA ASP A 417 -19.79 10.39 18.81
C ASP A 417 -18.59 10.06 19.72
N LEU A 418 -18.12 8.81 19.67
CA LEU A 418 -17.05 8.25 20.51
C LEU A 418 -15.73 9.05 20.54
N HIS A 419 -15.34 9.68 19.44
CA HIS A 419 -14.06 10.40 19.34
C HIS A 419 -14.21 11.92 19.35
N TYR A 420 -15.42 12.44 19.54
CA TYR A 420 -15.73 13.88 19.46
C TYR A 420 -14.87 14.75 20.38
N GLU A 421 -14.77 14.44 21.68
CA GLU A 421 -14.01 15.26 22.65
C GLU A 421 -12.48 15.22 22.44
N VAL A 422 -11.96 14.21 21.74
CA VAL A 422 -10.55 14.14 21.32
C VAL A 422 -10.36 14.95 20.05
N GLY A 423 -11.19 14.67 19.03
CA GLY A 423 -11.13 15.34 17.74
C GLY A 423 -11.42 16.84 17.82
N LYS A 424 -12.38 17.28 18.64
CA LYS A 424 -12.68 18.71 18.86
C LYS A 424 -11.43 19.48 19.27
N ARG A 425 -10.67 18.97 20.24
CA ARG A 425 -9.42 19.62 20.70
C ARG A 425 -8.36 19.63 19.59
N VAL A 426 -8.11 18.50 18.95
CA VAL A 426 -7.18 18.37 17.80
C VAL A 426 -7.55 19.35 16.67
N ILE A 427 -8.83 19.42 16.29
CA ILE A 427 -9.35 20.30 15.23
C ILE A 427 -9.23 21.76 15.65
N SER A 428 -9.57 22.10 16.89
CA SER A 428 -9.42 23.46 17.44
C SER A 428 -7.98 23.96 17.31
N ASP A 429 -7.00 23.10 17.61
CA ASP A 429 -5.59 23.48 17.59
C ASP A 429 -5.02 23.51 16.15
N LEU A 430 -5.36 22.54 15.30
CA LEU A 430 -5.05 22.59 13.87
C LEU A 430 -5.64 23.82 13.17
N LEU A 431 -6.82 24.30 13.57
CA LEU A 431 -7.40 25.54 13.05
C LEU A 431 -6.63 26.81 13.46
N LYS A 432 -5.76 26.74 14.48
CA LYS A 432 -4.90 27.84 14.93
C LYS A 432 -3.52 27.78 14.29
N SER A 433 -2.92 26.58 14.21
CA SER A 433 -1.53 26.37 13.78
C SER A 433 -1.36 25.85 12.36
N LYS A 434 -2.45 25.46 11.67
CA LYS A 434 -2.52 24.61 10.45
C LYS A 434 -2.01 23.18 10.64
N GLU A 435 -0.90 23.02 11.37
CA GLU A 435 -0.23 21.74 11.61
C GLU A 435 0.15 21.58 13.08
N LEU A 436 0.29 20.34 13.53
CA LEU A 436 0.81 19.96 14.85
C LEU A 436 2.03 19.04 14.67
N ASP A 437 3.04 19.16 15.53
CA ASP A 437 4.06 18.10 15.63
C ASP A 437 3.39 16.77 16.03
N PHE A 438 3.90 15.64 15.51
CA PHE A 438 3.30 14.33 15.73
C PHE A 438 3.36 13.86 17.20
N PHE A 439 4.35 14.29 17.99
CA PHE A 439 4.38 14.01 19.43
C PHE A 439 3.37 14.87 20.20
N GLU A 440 3.16 16.13 19.82
CA GLU A 440 2.06 16.95 20.35
C GLU A 440 0.69 16.33 20.00
N PHE A 441 0.45 15.99 18.73
CA PHE A 441 -0.76 15.27 18.29
C PHE A 441 -0.96 13.95 19.06
N LYS A 442 0.11 13.23 19.39
CA LYS A 442 0.04 12.00 20.18
C LYS A 442 -0.46 12.21 21.62
N LYS A 443 -0.24 13.38 22.25
CA LYS A 443 -0.68 13.67 23.64
C LYS A 443 -2.20 13.71 23.81
N TYR A 444 -2.97 13.88 22.74
CA TYR A 444 -4.44 13.89 22.79
C TYR A 444 -5.02 12.48 23.00
N PHE A 445 -4.22 11.42 22.87
CA PHE A 445 -4.66 10.01 22.87
C PHE A 445 -4.07 9.21 24.03
N ASN A 446 -4.93 8.53 24.79
CA ASN A 446 -4.52 7.60 25.84
C ASN A 446 -4.14 6.20 25.30
N LYS A 447 -4.56 5.88 24.06
CA LYS A 447 -4.32 4.57 23.41
C LYS A 447 -3.81 4.73 21.98
N VAL A 448 -2.91 3.85 21.56
CA VAL A 448 -2.32 3.88 20.20
C VAL A 448 -3.35 3.47 19.14
N GLU A 449 -4.32 2.63 19.53
CA GLU A 449 -5.41 2.15 18.70
C GLU A 449 -6.38 3.29 18.32
N GLU A 450 -6.65 4.20 19.24
CA GLU A 450 -7.51 5.38 19.03
C GLU A 450 -6.83 6.38 18.08
N LEU A 451 -5.53 6.61 18.26
CA LEU A 451 -4.69 7.41 17.37
C LEU A 451 -4.64 6.83 15.95
N ASN A 452 -4.41 5.50 15.83
CA ASN A 452 -4.38 4.82 14.53
C ASN A 452 -5.73 4.95 13.81
N LYS A 453 -6.83 4.68 14.51
CA LYS A 453 -8.19 4.77 13.94
C LYS A 453 -8.54 6.18 13.44
N LEU A 454 -8.10 7.26 14.12
CA LEU A 454 -8.34 8.62 13.62
C LEU A 454 -7.44 9.01 12.43
N LEU A 455 -6.19 8.52 12.34
CA LEU A 455 -5.38 8.71 11.14
C LEU A 455 -5.93 7.92 9.94
N GLU A 456 -6.41 6.70 10.17
CA GLU A 456 -7.07 5.86 9.16
C GLU A 456 -8.45 6.41 8.72
N SER A 457 -9.07 7.30 9.52
CA SER A 457 -10.38 7.90 9.21
C SER A 457 -10.40 8.86 8.01
N ASN A 458 -9.22 9.22 7.48
CA ASN A 458 -9.07 10.20 6.39
C ASN A 458 -9.62 11.61 6.71
N ILE A 459 -9.59 12.01 7.99
CA ILE A 459 -9.80 13.39 8.44
C ILE A 459 -8.47 14.12 8.65
N PHE A 460 -7.45 13.44 9.15
CA PHE A 460 -6.10 13.97 9.39
C PHE A 460 -5.07 13.31 8.45
N ALA A 461 -4.02 14.03 8.07
CA ALA A 461 -2.83 13.49 7.42
C ALA A 461 -1.66 13.51 8.40
N TYR A 462 -0.81 12.48 8.36
CA TYR A 462 0.50 12.47 9.01
C TYR A 462 1.56 12.64 7.92
N HIS A 463 2.50 13.57 8.11
CA HIS A 463 3.54 13.92 7.13
C HIS A 463 4.91 13.40 7.59
N PRO A 464 5.33 12.17 7.20
CA PRO A 464 6.55 11.55 7.69
C PRO A 464 7.87 12.21 7.23
N GLU A 465 7.87 13.13 6.26
CA GLU A 465 9.09 13.91 5.95
C GLU A 465 9.34 15.01 7.00
N GLU A 466 8.29 15.62 7.55
CA GLU A 466 8.36 16.76 8.48
C GLU A 466 7.98 16.38 9.92
N ASN A 467 7.47 15.16 10.13
CA ASN A 467 6.91 14.64 11.38
C ASN A 467 5.72 15.46 11.94
N THR A 468 4.91 16.05 11.05
CA THR A 468 3.73 16.84 11.42
C THR A 468 2.41 16.10 11.15
N VAL A 469 1.31 16.68 11.62
CA VAL A 469 -0.07 16.27 11.34
C VAL A 469 -0.88 17.48 10.89
N SER A 470 -1.68 17.32 9.84
CA SER A 470 -2.54 18.35 9.25
C SER A 470 -3.95 17.83 8.95
N PHE A 471 -4.82 18.66 8.38
CA PHE A 471 -6.08 18.20 7.79
C PHE A 471 -5.85 17.44 6.47
N LYS A 472 -6.51 16.29 6.29
CA LYS A 472 -6.31 15.38 5.14
C LYS A 472 -6.57 16.00 3.76
N SER A 473 -7.30 17.11 3.69
CA SER A 473 -7.48 17.93 2.48
C SER A 473 -8.06 19.30 2.85
N GLN A 474 -7.83 20.32 2.02
CA GLN A 474 -8.37 21.68 2.21
C GLN A 474 -9.90 21.72 2.39
N SER A 475 -10.63 20.80 1.74
CA SER A 475 -12.09 20.68 1.89
C SER A 475 -12.54 20.24 3.28
N ILE A 476 -11.69 19.52 4.03
CA ILE A 476 -11.93 19.11 5.43
C ILE A 476 -11.63 20.28 6.37
N GLU A 477 -10.53 21.02 6.15
CA GLU A 477 -10.27 22.26 6.89
C GLU A 477 -11.38 23.30 6.65
N TYR A 478 -11.79 23.51 5.39
CA TYR A 478 -12.87 24.43 5.03
C TYR A 478 -14.18 24.05 5.73
N TYR A 479 -14.52 22.75 5.80
CA TYR A 479 -15.68 22.28 6.57
C TYR A 479 -15.53 22.63 8.06
N ALA A 480 -14.38 22.37 8.68
CA ALA A 480 -14.14 22.71 10.09
C ALA A 480 -14.24 24.24 10.33
N ARG A 481 -13.62 25.07 9.49
CA ARG A 481 -13.71 26.54 9.51
C ARG A 481 -15.15 27.06 9.31
N LYS A 482 -16.04 26.30 8.65
CA LYS A 482 -17.47 26.66 8.45
C LYS A 482 -18.41 26.12 9.54
N ASN A 483 -17.92 25.28 10.44
CA ASN A 483 -18.68 24.73 11.58
C ASN A 483 -17.85 24.93 12.87
N LEU A 484 -17.31 26.13 13.07
CA LEU A 484 -16.45 26.47 14.22
C LEU A 484 -17.18 26.21 15.55
N ASP A 485 -18.48 26.46 15.60
CA ASP A 485 -19.40 26.15 16.69
C ASP A 485 -19.41 24.66 17.13
N LEU A 486 -19.01 23.74 16.25
CA LEU A 486 -18.85 22.32 16.59
C LEU A 486 -17.45 21.98 17.13
N PHE A 487 -16.46 22.87 16.96
CA PHE A 487 -15.03 22.56 17.17
C PHE A 487 -14.26 23.58 18.04
N THR A 488 -14.92 24.66 18.50
CA THR A 488 -14.45 25.56 19.57
C THR A 488 -15.28 25.34 20.83
#